data_AF-A0A2V5V252-F1
#
_entry.id   AF-A0A2V5V252-F1
#
_cell.length_a   1.000
_cell.length_b   1.000
_cell.length_c   1.000
_cell.angle_alpha   90.00
_cell.angle_beta   90.00
_cell.angle_gamma   90.00
#
_symmetry.space_group_name_H-M   'P 1'
#
loop_
_entity.id
_entity.type
_entity.pdbx_description
1 polymer ?
#
loop_
_entity_poly.entity_id
_entity_poly.type
_entity_poly.pdbx_seq_one_letter_code
_entity_poly.pdbx_strand_id
1 'polypeptide(L)'
;MGIAPHAYKHEWSPIVRQAASKIDLPRTYQNIQRMNASYPCWGWKFPSDVFHIEEITALLRNPGFIIVSRDLTEIALSSLARQDVPFEISLNEAAIVSQLIARRIRFWPWRILLVPFAKALRESDTLVEILCAFLQISPGESERKQAASFVQPLTRLSALRRETGPATRF
;
A
#
# COMPACT_ATOMS: atom_id res chain seq x y z
N MET A 1 3.56 22.35 -13.12
CA MET A 1 2.35 21.58 -12.77
C MET A 1 2.74 20.12 -12.70
N GLY A 2 2.42 19.43 -11.60
CA GLY A 2 2.90 18.08 -11.33
C GLY A 2 2.41 17.07 -12.35
N ILE A 3 3.29 16.13 -12.73
CA ILE A 3 2.92 14.93 -13.50
C ILE A 3 1.69 14.33 -12.84
N ALA A 4 0.61 14.15 -13.59
CA ALA A 4 -0.59 13.51 -13.09
C ALA A 4 -0.17 12.18 -12.42
N PRO A 5 -0.54 11.94 -11.15
CA PRO A 5 -0.23 10.68 -10.51
C PRO A 5 -0.72 9.55 -11.41
N HIS A 6 0.07 8.49 -11.52
CA HIS A 6 -0.29 7.25 -12.21
C HIS A 6 -1.75 6.88 -11.88
N ALA A 7 -2.56 6.40 -12.82
CA ALA A 7 -4.00 6.19 -12.62
C ALA A 7 -4.36 5.30 -11.41
N TYR A 8 -3.40 4.50 -10.92
CA TYR A 8 -3.50 3.66 -9.72
C TYR A 8 -2.83 4.23 -8.46
N LYS A 9 -2.37 5.49 -8.50
CA LYS A 9 -1.65 6.20 -7.45
C LYS A 9 -2.50 7.35 -6.91
N HIS A 10 -3.78 7.09 -6.72
CA HIS A 10 -4.62 7.90 -5.87
C HIS A 10 -4.41 7.42 -4.43
N GLU A 11 -3.64 8.19 -3.66
CA GLU A 11 -3.55 8.02 -2.22
C GLU A 11 -4.88 8.47 -1.62
N TRP A 12 -5.88 7.60 -1.68
CA TRP A 12 -7.19 7.81 -1.08
C TRP A 12 -7.27 6.99 0.20
N SER A 13 -7.80 7.61 1.26
CA SER A 13 -8.11 6.96 2.52
C SER A 13 -9.59 7.19 2.86
N PRO A 14 -10.30 6.16 3.35
CA PRO A 14 -11.62 6.36 3.94
C PRO A 14 -11.55 7.13 5.27
N ILE A 15 -10.37 7.15 5.92
CA ILE A 15 -10.14 7.79 7.22
C ILE A 15 -10.09 9.30 7.04
N VAL A 16 -11.06 9.99 7.65
CA VAL A 16 -11.06 11.45 7.69
C VAL A 16 -10.33 11.92 8.93
N ARG A 17 -9.27 12.70 8.73
CA ARG A 17 -8.44 13.27 9.78
C ARG A 17 -8.83 14.72 10.02
N GLN A 18 -8.98 15.09 11.28
CA GLN A 18 -9.14 16.45 11.73
C GLN A 18 -7.79 17.01 12.22
N ALA A 19 -7.78 18.28 12.62
CA ALA A 19 -6.62 18.88 13.29
C ALA A 19 -6.19 18.04 14.50
N ALA A 20 -4.89 18.08 14.81
CA ALA A 20 -4.26 17.29 15.88
C ALA A 20 -4.39 15.77 15.72
N SER A 21 -4.48 15.27 14.49
CA SER A 21 -4.49 13.83 14.15
C SER A 21 -5.66 13.03 14.74
N LYS A 22 -6.75 13.69 15.15
CA LYS A 22 -7.99 13.01 15.56
C LYS A 22 -8.75 12.49 14.34
N ILE A 23 -9.37 11.32 14.48
CA ILE A 23 -10.23 10.75 13.44
C ILE A 23 -11.65 11.29 13.59
N ASP A 24 -12.22 11.77 12.49
CA ASP A 24 -13.65 12.01 12.36
C ASP A 24 -14.36 10.68 12.10
N LEU A 25 -14.74 9.98 13.18
CA LEU A 25 -15.39 8.67 13.09
C LEU A 25 -16.71 8.71 12.30
N PRO A 26 -17.63 9.69 12.49
CA PRO A 26 -18.85 9.76 11.69
C PRO A 26 -18.59 9.85 10.19
N ARG A 27 -17.68 10.73 9.77
CA ARG A 27 -17.38 10.89 8.34
C ARG A 27 -16.60 9.72 7.77
N THR A 28 -15.69 9.14 8.56
CA THR A 28 -14.99 7.90 8.22
C THR A 28 -15.97 6.74 8.00
N TYR A 29 -16.95 6.59 8.90
CA TYR A 29 -18.03 5.60 8.75
C TYR A 29 -18.83 5.81 7.47
N GLN A 30 -19.23 7.06 7.16
CA GLN A 30 -19.94 7.37 5.91
C GLN A 30 -19.14 6.97 4.66
N ASN A 31 -17.83 7.25 4.64
CA ASN A 31 -16.96 6.84 3.54
C ASN A 31 -16.89 5.30 3.42
N ILE A 32 -16.72 4.60 4.54
CA ILE A 32 -16.69 3.13 4.58
C ILE A 32 -18.02 2.53 4.08
N GLN A 33 -19.16 3.07 4.51
CA GLN A 33 -20.47 2.60 4.05
C GLN A 33 -20.69 2.83 2.56
N ARG A 34 -20.23 3.98 2.03
CA ARG A 34 -20.25 4.22 0.58
C ARG A 34 -19.46 3.16 -0.17
N MET A 35 -18.24 2.84 0.28
CA MET A 35 -17.43 1.81 -0.36
C MET A 35 -18.06 0.41 -0.26
N ASN A 36 -18.62 0.07 0.90
CA ASN A 36 -19.33 -1.19 1.12
C ASN A 36 -20.55 -1.35 0.19
N ALA A 37 -21.24 -0.25 -0.13
CA ALA A 37 -22.39 -0.24 -1.04
C ALA A 37 -21.96 -0.28 -2.51
N SER A 38 -20.84 0.35 -2.86
CA SER A 38 -20.36 0.42 -4.24
C SER A 38 -19.61 -0.83 -4.71
N TYR A 39 -18.96 -1.55 -3.80
CA TYR A 39 -18.06 -2.65 -4.17
C TYR A 39 -18.21 -3.86 -3.24
N PRO A 40 -18.29 -5.09 -3.80
CA PRO A 40 -18.32 -6.31 -2.99
C PRO A 40 -17.01 -6.54 -2.22
N CYS A 41 -15.87 -6.18 -2.84
CA CYS A 41 -14.55 -6.18 -2.24
C CYS A 41 -13.86 -4.86 -2.61
N TRP A 42 -13.28 -4.18 -1.63
CA TRP A 42 -12.51 -2.95 -1.84
C TRP A 42 -11.35 -2.90 -0.85
N GLY A 43 -10.34 -2.12 -1.20
CA GLY A 43 -9.17 -1.90 -0.36
C GLY A 43 -8.61 -0.51 -0.62
N TRP A 44 -7.72 -0.07 0.26
CA TRP A 44 -7.01 1.19 0.11
C TRP A 44 -5.60 1.04 0.67
N LYS A 45 -4.74 2.01 0.34
CA LYS A 45 -3.40 2.10 0.89
C LYS A 45 -3.08 3.56 1.13
N PHE A 46 -2.85 3.90 2.39
CA PHE A 46 -2.31 5.20 2.80
C PHE A 46 -1.28 4.98 3.92
N PRO A 47 -0.01 5.40 3.76
CA PRO A 47 1.05 5.01 4.69
C PRO A 47 0.77 5.30 6.17
N SER A 48 0.13 6.43 6.49
CA SER A 48 -0.15 6.82 7.87
C SER A 48 -1.41 6.20 8.48
N ASP A 49 -2.19 5.42 7.73
CA ASP A 49 -3.42 4.79 8.26
C ASP A 49 -3.13 3.66 9.23
N VAL A 50 -1.93 3.07 9.16
CA VAL A 50 -1.48 2.04 10.10
C VAL A 50 -1.56 2.49 11.57
N PHE A 51 -1.35 3.79 11.83
CA PHE A 51 -1.40 4.35 13.18
C PHE A 51 -2.81 4.47 13.75
N HIS A 52 -3.82 4.36 12.91
CA HIS A 52 -5.24 4.60 13.23
C HIS A 52 -6.12 3.38 12.97
N ILE A 53 -5.50 2.28 12.53
CA ILE A 53 -6.26 1.15 12.01
C ILE A 53 -7.13 0.53 13.10
N GLU A 54 -6.62 0.43 14.34
CA GLU A 54 -7.35 -0.11 15.47
C GLU A 54 -8.62 0.71 15.77
N GLU A 55 -8.55 2.04 15.66
CA GLU A 55 -9.67 2.96 15.92
C GLU A 55 -10.83 2.77 14.93
N ILE A 56 -10.54 2.36 13.69
CA ILE A 56 -11.55 2.23 12.63
C ILE A 56 -11.95 0.79 12.32
N THR A 57 -11.25 -0.20 12.87
CA THR A 57 -11.50 -1.62 12.53
C THR A 57 -12.92 -2.08 12.82
N ALA A 58 -13.55 -1.57 13.88
CA ALA A 58 -14.95 -1.88 14.22
C ALA A 58 -15.96 -1.37 13.16
N LEU A 59 -15.55 -0.44 12.29
CA LEU A 59 -16.38 0.08 11.20
C LEU A 59 -16.29 -0.80 9.94
N LEU A 60 -15.32 -1.71 9.87
CA LEU A 60 -15.03 -2.53 8.68
C LEU A 60 -15.83 -3.85 8.72
N ARG A 61 -16.46 -4.22 7.60
CA ARG A 61 -17.34 -5.40 7.51
C ARG A 61 -16.61 -6.74 7.67
N ASN A 62 -15.44 -6.88 7.05
CA ASN A 62 -14.61 -8.09 7.07
C ASN A 62 -13.17 -7.72 6.66
N PRO A 63 -12.41 -7.05 7.53
CA PRO A 63 -11.11 -6.51 7.14
C PRO A 63 -10.07 -7.63 6.96
N GLY A 64 -9.23 -7.44 5.94
CA GLY A 64 -8.00 -8.21 5.74
C GLY A 64 -6.83 -7.25 5.53
N PHE A 65 -5.67 -7.59 6.09
CA PHE A 65 -4.49 -6.75 6.05
C PHE A 65 -3.40 -7.38 5.19
N ILE A 66 -2.97 -6.67 4.15
CA ILE A 66 -1.81 -7.05 3.34
C ILE A 66 -0.64 -6.17 3.79
N ILE A 67 0.33 -6.79 4.46
CA ILE A 67 1.52 -6.11 4.98
C ILE A 67 2.68 -6.45 4.07
N VAL A 68 3.25 -5.43 3.41
CA VAL A 68 4.48 -5.60 2.64
C VAL A 68 5.66 -5.32 3.56
N SER A 69 6.50 -6.32 3.79
CA SER A 69 7.77 -6.18 4.51
C SER A 69 8.91 -5.93 3.54
N ARG A 70 9.79 -4.98 3.87
CA ARG A 70 10.97 -4.65 3.08
C ARG A 70 12.11 -4.31 4.03
N ASP A 71 13.33 -4.57 3.59
CA ASP A 71 14.53 -4.19 4.32
C ASP A 71 14.53 -2.67 4.61
N LEU A 72 14.84 -2.29 5.85
CA LEU A 72 14.76 -0.90 6.30
C LEU A 72 15.80 -0.02 5.59
N THR A 73 16.99 -0.57 5.31
CA THR A 73 18.05 0.12 4.57
C THR A 73 17.61 0.35 3.13
N GLU A 74 16.99 -0.64 2.48
CA GLU A 74 16.43 -0.47 1.14
C GLU A 74 15.32 0.59 1.08
N ILE A 75 14.48 0.67 2.12
CA ILE A 75 13.46 1.73 2.21
C ILE A 75 14.15 3.09 2.29
N ALA A 76 15.11 3.26 3.21
CA ALA A 76 15.79 4.53 3.43
C ALA A 76 16.58 5.01 2.20
N LEU A 77 17.33 4.12 1.55
CA LEU A 77 18.03 4.42 0.30
C LEU A 77 17.06 4.79 -0.83
N SER A 78 15.89 4.13 -0.90
CA SER A 78 14.87 4.44 -1.89
C SER A 78 14.21 5.80 -1.63
N SER A 79 14.02 6.20 -0.37
CA SER A 79 13.47 7.51 -0.02
C SER A 79 14.45 8.63 -0.33
N LEU A 80 15.73 8.47 0.04
CA LEU A 80 16.79 9.39 -0.33
C LEU A 80 16.84 9.60 -1.85
N ALA A 81 16.89 8.51 -2.62
CA ALA A 81 17.02 8.58 -4.08
C ALA A 81 15.80 9.17 -4.81
N ARG A 82 14.59 9.14 -4.21
CA ARG A 82 13.34 9.51 -4.90
C ARG A 82 12.66 10.76 -4.36
N GLN A 83 12.90 11.09 -3.10
CA GLN A 83 12.20 12.13 -2.35
C GLN A 83 13.17 13.06 -1.63
N ASP A 84 14.48 12.80 -1.70
CA ASP A 84 15.52 13.58 -1.01
C ASP A 84 15.35 13.65 0.51
N VAL A 85 14.73 12.60 1.08
CA VAL A 85 14.58 12.48 2.54
C VAL A 85 15.89 11.93 3.11
N PRO A 86 16.48 12.55 4.15
CA PRO A 86 17.67 12.05 4.81
C PRO A 86 17.56 10.57 5.21
N PHE A 87 18.65 9.84 5.04
CA PHE A 87 18.70 8.40 5.25
C PHE A 87 18.28 8.01 6.67
N GLU A 88 18.82 8.70 7.68
CA GLU A 88 18.57 8.43 9.10
C GLU A 88 17.11 8.67 9.48
N ILE A 89 16.49 9.69 8.88
CA ILE A 89 15.06 10.00 9.08
C ILE A 89 14.21 8.86 8.51
N SER A 90 14.44 8.49 7.25
CA SER A 90 13.68 7.43 6.57
C SER A 90 13.86 6.06 7.24
N LEU A 91 15.07 5.76 7.70
CA LEU A 91 15.39 4.52 8.41
C LEU A 91 14.60 4.44 9.73
N ASN A 92 14.60 5.54 10.50
CA ASN A 92 13.88 5.61 11.76
C ASN A 92 12.36 5.50 11.55
N GLU A 93 11.79 6.22 10.59
CA GLU A 93 10.35 6.14 10.27
C GLU A 93 9.93 4.71 9.87
N ALA A 94 10.71 4.06 9.01
CA ALA A 94 10.46 2.68 8.60
C ALA A 94 10.55 1.69 9.78
N ALA A 95 11.51 1.90 10.70
CA ALA A 95 11.66 1.10 11.90
C ALA A 95 10.46 1.26 12.85
N ILE A 96 9.98 2.49 13.06
CA ILE A 96 8.80 2.80 13.89
C ILE A 96 7.57 2.05 13.36
N VAL A 97 7.29 2.15 12.07
CA VAL A 97 6.15 1.46 11.45
C VAL A 97 6.29 -0.06 11.55
N SER A 98 7.48 -0.60 11.28
CA SER A 98 7.73 -2.04 11.36
C SER A 98 7.55 -2.58 12.77
N GLN A 99 8.04 -1.85 13.79
CA GLN A 99 7.87 -2.21 15.19
C GLN A 99 6.40 -2.14 15.62
N LEU A 100 5.66 -1.12 15.19
CA LEU A 100 4.23 -0.99 15.45
C LEU A 100 3.48 -2.23 14.95
N ILE A 101 3.69 -2.59 13.68
CA ILE A 101 3.05 -3.76 13.07
C ILE A 101 3.45 -5.04 13.82
N ALA A 102 4.75 -5.27 14.05
CA ALA A 102 5.24 -6.49 14.70
C ALA A 102 4.69 -6.69 16.12
N ARG A 103 4.48 -5.61 16.88
CA ARG A 103 3.91 -5.67 18.24
C ARG A 103 2.41 -5.98 18.24
N ARG A 104 1.69 -5.60 17.18
CA ARG A 104 0.22 -5.67 17.11
C ARG A 104 -0.29 -6.91 16.38
N ILE A 105 0.44 -7.38 15.37
CA ILE A 105 0.01 -8.47 14.49
C ILE A 105 -0.43 -9.74 15.25
N ARG A 106 0.21 -10.05 16.37
CA ARG A 106 -0.11 -11.22 17.22
C ARG A 106 -1.48 -11.14 17.91
N PHE A 107 -2.06 -9.95 18.00
CA PHE A 107 -3.32 -9.69 18.69
C PHE A 107 -4.47 -9.35 17.75
N TRP A 108 -4.19 -9.21 16.45
CA TRP A 108 -5.21 -8.88 15.48
C TRP A 108 -6.08 -10.11 15.19
N PRO A 109 -7.41 -10.05 15.40
CA PRO A 109 -8.30 -11.17 15.12
C PRO A 109 -8.61 -11.31 13.61
N TRP A 110 -7.97 -10.49 12.76
CA TRP A 110 -8.28 -10.37 11.34
C TRP A 110 -7.33 -11.17 10.46
N ARG A 111 -7.75 -11.43 9.22
CA ARG A 111 -6.91 -12.11 8.23
C ARG A 111 -5.72 -11.21 7.88
N ILE A 112 -4.52 -11.76 7.97
CA ILE A 112 -3.28 -11.04 7.65
C ILE A 112 -2.49 -11.83 6.63
N LEU A 113 -2.01 -11.13 5.60
CA LEU A 113 -1.05 -11.63 4.63
C LEU A 113 0.24 -10.81 4.74
N LEU A 114 1.34 -11.47 5.13
CA LEU A 114 2.67 -10.86 5.14
C LEU A 114 3.39 -11.18 3.82
N VAL A 115 3.76 -10.14 3.08
CA VAL A 115 4.40 -10.24 1.77
C VAL A 115 5.82 -9.69 1.84
N PRO A 116 6.86 -10.53 1.72
CA PRO A 116 8.23 -10.03 1.55
C PRO A 116 8.40 -9.37 0.18
N PHE A 117 8.76 -8.08 0.17
CA PHE A 117 8.89 -7.27 -1.05
C PHE A 117 9.87 -7.90 -2.06
N ALA A 118 11.03 -8.38 -1.60
CA ALA A 118 12.01 -9.01 -2.46
C ALA A 118 11.50 -10.31 -3.11
N LYS A 119 10.64 -11.06 -2.41
CA LYS A 119 10.02 -12.28 -2.95
C LYS A 119 8.91 -11.93 -3.95
N ALA A 120 8.07 -10.95 -3.61
CA ALA A 120 7.02 -10.43 -4.47
C ALA A 120 7.55 -10.01 -5.86
N LEU A 121 8.75 -9.42 -5.92
CA LEU A 121 9.37 -9.03 -7.19
C LEU A 121 9.95 -10.20 -8.00
N ARG A 122 10.39 -11.28 -7.35
CA ARG A 122 10.99 -12.45 -8.02
C ARG A 122 9.95 -13.46 -8.47
N GLU A 123 8.86 -13.58 -7.73
CA GLU A 123 7.83 -14.61 -7.89
C GLU A 123 6.45 -13.92 -8.04
N SER A 124 6.31 -13.05 -9.03
CA SER A 124 5.11 -12.22 -9.21
C SER A 124 3.86 -13.03 -9.52
N ASP A 125 3.96 -14.11 -10.30
CA ASP A 125 2.83 -15.01 -10.56
C ASP A 125 2.34 -15.67 -9.25
N THR A 126 3.25 -16.21 -8.45
CA THR A 126 2.95 -16.77 -7.13
C THR A 126 2.29 -15.73 -6.22
N LEU A 127 2.78 -14.49 -6.23
CA LEU A 127 2.17 -13.40 -5.46
C LEU A 127 0.72 -13.16 -5.88
N VAL A 128 0.44 -13.11 -7.19
CA VAL A 128 -0.92 -12.90 -7.71
C VAL A 128 -1.86 -14.02 -7.25
N GLU A 129 -1.42 -15.28 -7.30
CA GLU A 129 -2.23 -16.41 -6.83
C GLU A 129 -2.51 -16.32 -5.32
N ILE A 130 -1.49 -15.97 -4.52
CA ILE A 130 -1.65 -15.76 -3.07
C ILE A 130 -2.62 -14.61 -2.80
N LEU A 131 -2.55 -13.51 -3.55
CA LEU A 131 -3.47 -12.38 -3.43
C LEU A 131 -4.90 -12.78 -3.82
N CYS A 132 -5.09 -13.55 -4.89
CA CYS A 132 -6.40 -14.06 -5.28
C CYS A 132 -7.01 -14.94 -4.20
N ALA A 133 -6.23 -15.86 -3.62
CA ALA A 133 -6.66 -16.72 -2.52
C ALA A 133 -6.97 -15.91 -1.24
N PHE A 134 -6.14 -14.91 -0.92
CA PHE A 134 -6.38 -14.02 0.23
C PHE A 134 -7.66 -13.19 0.05
N LEU A 135 -7.85 -12.59 -1.13
CA LEU A 135 -9.03 -11.78 -1.45
C LEU A 135 -10.28 -12.63 -1.74
N GLN A 136 -10.13 -13.94 -1.91
CA GLN A 136 -11.19 -14.88 -2.29
C GLN A 136 -11.85 -14.50 -3.63
N ILE A 137 -11.03 -14.15 -4.62
CA ILE A 137 -11.46 -13.80 -5.97
C ILE A 137 -10.87 -14.77 -6.99
N SER A 138 -11.57 -14.94 -8.12
CA SER A 138 -11.17 -15.81 -9.22
C SER A 138 -11.17 -15.04 -10.54
N PRO A 139 -10.23 -14.10 -10.74
CA PRO A 139 -10.11 -13.35 -11.99
C PRO A 139 -9.80 -14.26 -13.19
N GLY A 140 -9.95 -13.77 -14.42
CA GLY A 140 -9.55 -14.51 -15.62
C GLY A 140 -8.04 -14.67 -15.76
N GLU A 141 -7.59 -15.59 -16.61
CA GLU A 141 -6.14 -15.81 -16.85
C GLU A 141 -5.44 -14.55 -17.37
N SER A 142 -6.11 -13.79 -18.25
CA SER A 142 -5.58 -12.53 -18.79
C SER A 142 -5.33 -11.49 -17.69
N GLU A 143 -6.29 -11.34 -16.76
CA GLU A 143 -6.18 -10.39 -15.64
C GLU A 143 -5.07 -10.79 -14.67
N ARG A 144 -4.91 -12.09 -14.40
CA ARG A 144 -3.80 -12.61 -13.58
C ARG A 144 -2.44 -12.31 -14.21
N LYS A 145 -2.29 -12.60 -15.51
CA LYS A 145 -1.05 -12.28 -16.25
C LYS A 145 -0.77 -10.78 -16.27
N GLN A 146 -1.80 -9.96 -16.46
CA GLN A 146 -1.67 -8.51 -16.41
C GLN A 146 -1.17 -8.05 -15.04
N ALA A 147 -1.78 -8.54 -13.96
CA ALA A 147 -1.36 -8.25 -12.60
C ALA A 147 0.09 -8.68 -12.32
N ALA A 148 0.49 -9.90 -12.73
CA ALA A 148 1.85 -10.40 -12.54
C ALA A 148 2.87 -9.57 -13.33
N SER A 149 2.51 -9.14 -14.55
CA SER A 149 3.35 -8.28 -15.39
C SER A 149 3.51 -6.86 -14.85
N PHE A 150 2.55 -6.38 -14.05
CA PHE A 150 2.61 -5.09 -13.38
C PHE A 150 3.60 -5.09 -12.22
N VAL A 151 3.77 -6.22 -11.54
CA VAL A 151 4.74 -6.40 -10.46
C VAL A 151 6.14 -6.53 -11.07
N GLN A 152 6.73 -5.40 -11.45
CA GLN A 152 8.04 -5.36 -12.08
C GLN A 152 9.17 -4.98 -11.10
N PRO A 153 10.37 -5.54 -11.28
CA PRO A 153 11.57 -5.08 -10.59
C PRO A 153 11.82 -3.59 -10.81
N LEU A 154 12.25 -2.89 -9.76
CA LEU A 154 12.48 -1.44 -9.76
C LEU A 154 13.43 -0.96 -10.88
N THR A 155 14.32 -1.83 -11.37
CA THR A 155 15.24 -1.58 -12.48
C THR A 155 14.55 -1.27 -13.81
N ARG A 156 13.41 -1.90 -14.11
CA ARG A 156 12.65 -1.61 -15.35
C ARG A 156 11.95 -0.25 -15.30
N LEU A 157 11.46 0.16 -14.12
CA LEU A 157 10.81 1.47 -13.95
C LEU A 157 11.79 2.65 -14.10
N SER A 158 13.06 2.46 -13.69
CA SER A 158 14.12 3.45 -13.89
C SER A 158 14.64 3.50 -15.33
N ALA A 159 14.64 2.37 -16.04
CA ALA A 159 15.03 2.30 -17.46
C ALA A 159 13.99 2.97 -18.36
N LEU A 160 12.69 2.68 -18.16
CA LEU A 160 11.60 3.37 -18.87
C LEU A 160 11.62 4.90 -18.63
N ARG A 161 11.96 5.35 -17.41
CA ARG A 161 12.10 6.79 -17.10
C ARG A 161 13.29 7.45 -17.80
N ARG A 162 14.36 6.71 -18.09
CA ARG A 162 15.54 7.22 -18.82
C ARG A 162 15.30 7.26 -20.33
N GLU A 163 14.53 6.31 -20.87
CA GLU A 163 14.16 6.27 -22.29
C GLU A 163 13.19 7.38 -22.69
N THR A 164 12.36 7.89 -21.78
CA THR A 164 11.40 8.97 -22.07
C THR A 164 11.95 10.40 -21.95
N GLY A 165 13.24 10.59 -21.65
CA GLY A 165 13.89 11.91 -21.55
C GLY A 165 13.30 12.86 -20.48
N PRO A 166 13.98 13.99 -20.17
CA PRO A 166 13.38 15.03 -19.34
C PRO A 166 12.34 15.78 -20.20
N ALA A 167 11.06 15.59 -19.90
CA ALA A 167 9.99 16.33 -20.59
C ALA A 167 10.18 17.84 -20.39
N THR A 168 10.40 18.53 -21.49
CA THR A 168 10.60 19.97 -21.60
C THR A 168 9.40 20.72 -21.02
N ARG A 169 9.69 21.74 -20.22
CA ARG A 169 8.70 22.58 -19.51
C ARG A 169 7.90 23.44 -20.49
N PHE A 170 6.58 23.31 -20.46
CA PHE A 170 5.61 24.39 -20.69
C PHE A 170 4.53 24.30 -19.61
#